data_AF-A0A3S3P1D4-F1
#
_entry.id   AF-A0A3S3P1D4-F1
#
_cell.length_a   1.000
_cell.length_b   1.000
_cell.length_c   1.000
_cell.angle_alpha   90.00
_cell.angle_beta   90.00
_cell.angle_gamma   90.00
#
_symmetry.space_group_name_H-M   'P 1'
#
loop_
_entity.id
_entity.type
_entity.pdbx_description
1 polymer ?
#
loop_
_entity_poly.entity_id
_entity_poly.type
_entity_poly.pdbx_seq_one_letter_code
_entity_poly.pdbx_strand_id
1 'polypeptide(L)' 'MEGPLCKWTNVMKGWQYRYFVLDYNQALLSYYTSKEKMIKGDRRGCVRLKGAVIGIDDEDDSTFTITVDGKMFHFQ' A
#
# COMPACT_ATOMS: atom_id res chain seq x y z
N MET A 1 -5.44 11.41 0.29
CA MET A 1 -5.62 10.78 -1.05
C MET A 1 -6.11 9.37 -0.84
N GLU A 2 -6.94 8.82 -1.73
CA GLU A 2 -7.42 7.44 -1.65
C GLU A 2 -7.63 6.85 -3.03
N GLY A 3 -7.52 5.53 -3.16
CA GLY A 3 -7.69 4.84 -4.44
C GLY A 3 -7.21 3.40 -4.44
N PRO A 4 -7.53 2.64 -5.51
CA PRO A 4 -7.00 1.30 -5.70
C PRO A 4 -5.52 1.34 -6.10
N LEU A 5 -4.70 0.47 -5.51
CA LEU A 5 -3.36 0.15 -5.98
C LEU A 5 -3.19 -1.37 -6.07
N CYS A 6 -2.42 -1.86 -7.04
CA CYS A 6 -2.10 -3.29 -7.10
C CYS A 6 -0.99 -3.57 -6.10
N LYS A 7 -1.24 -4.44 -5.13
CA LYS A 7 -0.28 -4.79 -4.09
C LYS A 7 0.05 -6.28 -4.16
N TRP A 8 1.33 -6.61 -4.06
CA TRP A 8 1.76 -7.99 -3.88
C TRP A 8 1.27 -8.55 -2.55
N THR A 9 0.63 -9.73 -2.58
CA THR A 9 0.08 -10.35 -1.36
C THR A 9 0.91 -11.54 -0.88
N ASN A 10 1.03 -12.57 -1.70
CA ASN A 10 1.85 -13.77 -1.45
C ASN A 10 1.97 -14.57 -2.77
N VAL A 11 2.78 -15.61 -2.75
CA VAL A 11 3.04 -16.47 -3.93
C VAL A 11 1.80 -17.18 -4.48
N MET A 12 0.77 -17.42 -3.66
CA MET A 12 -0.44 -18.12 -4.10
C MET A 12 -1.46 -17.18 -4.76
N LYS A 13 -1.63 -15.97 -4.22
CA LYS A 13 -2.63 -14.99 -4.69
C LYS A 13 -2.05 -13.92 -5.59
N GLY A 14 -0.73 -13.77 -5.59
CA GLY A 14 -0.01 -12.79 -6.38
C GLY A 14 -0.37 -11.34 -6.09
N TRP A 15 -0.35 -10.55 -7.15
CA TRP A 15 -0.78 -9.16 -7.21
C TRP A 15 -2.29 -9.04 -7.09
N GLN A 16 -2.76 -8.13 -6.23
CA GLN A 16 -4.18 -7.93 -5.99
C GLN A 16 -4.46 -6.45 -5.76
N TYR A 17 -5.54 -5.94 -6.37
CA TYR A 17 -6.02 -4.60 -6.04
C TYR A 17 -6.48 -4.52 -4.58
N ARG A 18 -6.05 -3.45 -3.92
CA ARG A 18 -6.43 -3.08 -2.56
C ARG A 18 -6.77 -1.59 -2.54
N TYR A 19 -7.70 -1.22 -1.69
CA TYR A 19 -8.08 0.18 -1.54
C TYR A 19 -7.19 0.83 -0.49
N PHE A 20 -6.46 1.87 -0.87
CA PHE A 20 -5.54 2.60 -0.01
C PHE A 20 -6.10 3.96 0.37
N VAL A 21 -5.77 4.38 1.59
CA VAL A 21 -6.07 5.72 2.11
C VAL A 21 -4.80 6.26 2.73
N LEU A 22 -4.35 7.41 2.23
CA LEU A 22 -3.23 8.18 2.75
C LEU A 22 -3.76 9.30 3.66
N ASP A 23 -3.42 9.18 4.94
CA ASP A 23 -3.62 10.23 5.96
C ASP A 23 -2.33 11.06 6.09
N TYR A 24 -2.38 12.29 5.61
CA TYR A 24 -1.26 13.23 5.66
C TYR A 24 -0.94 13.72 7.08
N ASN A 25 -1.95 13.87 7.93
CA ASN A 25 -1.78 14.39 9.28
C ASN A 25 -1.08 13.36 10.17
N GLN A 26 -1.39 12.08 9.96
CA GLN A 26 -0.79 10.99 10.73
C GLN A 26 0.45 10.36 10.06
N ALA A 27 0.76 10.78 8.83
CA ALA A 27 1.74 10.14 7.95
C ALA A 27 1.51 8.62 7.88
N LEU A 28 0.27 8.19 7.65
CA LEU A 28 -0.15 6.80 7.68
C LEU A 28 -0.78 6.40 6.35
N LEU A 29 -0.28 5.32 5.76
CA LEU A 29 -0.87 4.68 4.59
C LEU A 29 -1.60 3.41 5.06
N SER A 30 -2.92 3.42 5.01
CA SER A 30 -3.76 2.28 5.37
C SER A 30 -4.31 1.59 4.13
N TYR A 31 -4.56 0.28 4.22
CA TYR A 31 -5.16 -0.47 3.13
C TYR A 31 -6.24 -1.45 3.57
N TYR A 32 -7.16 -1.68 2.65
CA TYR A 32 -8.38 -2.46 2.82
C TYR A 32 -8.52 -3.42 1.63
N THR A 33 -9.28 -4.51 1.81
CA THR A 33 -9.52 -5.44 0.70
C THR A 33 -10.41 -4.83 -0.39
N SER A 34 -11.23 -3.82 -0.06
CA SER A 34 -12.07 -3.07 -1.01
C SER A 34 -12.52 -1.72 -0.41
N LYS A 35 -13.15 -0.85 -1.23
CA LYS A 35 -13.71 0.43 -0.77
C LYS A 35 -14.87 0.22 0.23
N GLU A 36 -15.69 -0.81 0.03
CA GLU A 36 -16.80 -1.14 0.95
C GLU A 36 -16.27 -1.55 2.32
N LYS A 37 -15.15 -2.27 2.35
CA LYS A 37 -14.45 -2.65 3.59
C LYS A 37 -13.82 -1.46 4.28
N MET A 38 -13.31 -0.50 3.52
CA MET A 38 -12.85 0.79 4.04
C MET A 38 -13.97 1.58 4.71
N ILE A 39 -15.14 1.70 4.08
CA ILE A 39 -16.32 2.38 4.66
C ILE A 39 -16.76 1.71 5.98
N LYS A 40 -16.65 0.38 6.04
CA LYS A 40 -16.94 -0.40 7.27
C LYS A 40 -15.82 -0.34 8.33
N GLY A 41 -14.70 0.32 8.06
CA GLY A 41 -13.56 0.41 8.97
C GLY A 41 -12.72 -0.88 9.09
N ASP A 42 -12.93 -1.88 8.24
CA ASP A 42 -12.27 -3.20 8.31
C ASP A 42 -10.84 -3.15 7.73
N ARG A 43 -9.96 -2.46 8.46
CA ARG A 43 -8.57 -2.19 8.02
C ARG A 43 -7.73 -3.45 8.03
N ARG A 44 -7.14 -3.78 6.88
CA ARG A 44 -6.31 -4.98 6.74
C ARG A 44 -4.88 -4.76 7.21
N GLY A 45 -4.35 -3.55 7.04
CA GLY A 45 -3.04 -3.16 7.53
C GLY A 45 -2.79 -1.67 7.31
N CYS A 46 -1.73 -1.17 7.95
CA CYS A 46 -1.25 0.19 7.77
C CYS A 46 0.26 0.25 7.92
N VAL A 47 0.85 1.27 7.34
CA VAL A 47 2.28 1.57 7.43
C VAL A 47 2.47 3.05 7.75
N ARG A 48 3.32 3.34 8.74
CA ARG A 48 3.72 4.71 9.07
C ARG A 48 4.82 5.11 8.09
N LEU A 49 4.62 6.22 7.40
CA LEU A 49 5.51 6.68 6.33
C LEU A 49 6.70 7.48 6.86
N LYS A 50 6.71 7.85 8.14
CA LYS A 50 7.85 8.53 8.75
C LYS A 50 9.08 7.61 8.71
N GLY A 51 10.11 8.02 7.96
CA GLY A 51 11.31 7.21 7.74
C GLY A 51 11.16 6.12 6.69
N ALA A 52 10.04 6.09 5.96
CA ALA A 52 9.88 5.17 4.84
C ALA A 52 10.73 5.62 3.64
N VAL A 53 11.28 4.65 2.92
CA VAL A 53 12.03 4.83 1.67
C VAL A 53 11.17 4.35 0.51
N ILE A 54 11.07 5.17 -0.54
CA ILE A 54 10.40 4.80 -1.79
C ILE A 54 11.47 4.33 -2.78
N GLY A 55 11.33 3.10 -3.26
CA GLY A 55 12.11 2.59 -4.39
C GLY A 55 11.26 2.70 -5.65
N ILE A 56 11.75 3.43 -6.65
CA ILE A 56 11.12 3.54 -7.97
C ILE A 56 11.92 2.65 -8.92
N ASP A 57 11.23 1.94 -9.80
CA ASP A 57 11.88 1.17 -10.86
C ASP A 57 12.20 2.10 -12.05
N ASP A 58 13.43 2.06 -12.57
CA ASP A 58 13.86 2.93 -13.67
C ASP A 58 13.39 2.43 -15.05
N GLU A 59 12.92 1.17 -15.15
CA GLU A 59 12.44 0.55 -16.39
C GLU A 59 10.91 0.39 -16.44
N ASP A 60 10.25 0.31 -15.28
CA ASP A 60 8.79 0.19 -15.15
C ASP A 60 8.16 1.35 -14.36
N ASP A 61 7.58 2.30 -15.10
CA ASP A 61 6.90 3.48 -14.57
C ASP A 61 5.68 3.17 -13.66
N SER A 62 5.21 1.92 -13.62
CA SER A 62 4.09 1.48 -12.78
C SER A 62 4.51 0.78 -11.48
N THR A 63 5.78 0.38 -11.37
CA THR A 63 6.26 -0.39 -10.22
C THR A 63 6.99 0.47 -9.21
N PHE A 64 6.64 0.32 -7.94
CA PHE A 64 7.37 0.96 -6.84
C PHE A 64 7.28 0.16 -5.55
N THR A 65 8.18 0.48 -4.61
CA THR A 65 8.20 -0.12 -3.27
C THR A 65 8.15 0.94 -2.19
N ILE A 66 7.54 0.58 -1.05
CA ILE A 66 7.62 1.36 0.19
C ILE A 66 8.28 0.47 1.25
N THR A 67 9.43 0.89 1.73
CA THR A 67 10.20 0.17 2.75
C THR A 67 10.28 0.96 4.04
N VAL A 68 9.89 0.37 5.17
CA VAL A 68 10.01 0.98 6.50
C VAL A 68 10.14 -0.09 7.57
N ASP A 69 10.97 0.15 8.59
CA ASP A 69 11.17 -0.76 9.73
C ASP A 69 11.44 -2.23 9.31
N GLY A 70 12.21 -2.42 8.24
CA GLY A 70 12.52 -3.75 7.69
C GLY A 70 11.38 -4.43 6.94
N LYS A 71 10.21 -3.78 6.76
CA LYS A 71 9.09 -4.25 5.96
C LYS A 71 9.08 -3.57 4.61
N MET A 72 8.91 -4.36 3.55
CA MET A 72 8.80 -3.87 2.18
C MET A 72 7.41 -4.19 1.62
N PHE A 73 6.76 -3.17 1.05
CA PHE A 73 5.51 -3.28 0.32
C PHE A 73 5.81 -3.07 -1.16
N HIS A 74 5.40 -4.01 -2.01
CA HIS A 74 5.54 -3.91 -3.46
C HIS A 74 4.21 -3.51 -4.11
N PHE A 75 4.29 -2.61 -5.08
CA PHE A 75 3.18 -2.05 -5.84
C PHE A 75 3.43 -2.12 -7.35
N GLN A 76 2.34 -2.25 -8.10
CA GLN A 76 2.24 -2.20 -9.57
C GLN A 76 0.92 -1.51 -9.96
#